data_AF-A0A392RG86-F1
#
_entry.id   AF-A0A392RG86-F1
#
_cell.length_a   1.000
_cell.length_b   1.000
_cell.length_c   1.000
_cell.angle_alpha   90.00
_cell.angle_beta   90.00
_cell.angle_gamma   90.00
#
_symmetry.space_group_name_H-M   'P 1'
#
loop_
_entity.id
_entity.type
_entity.pdbx_description
1 polymer ?
#
loop_
_entity_poly.entity_id
_entity_poly.type
_entity_poly.pdbx_seq_one_letter_code
_entity_poly.pdbx_strand_id
1 'polypeptide(L)'
;MLICGYKPNVEPFLSMMLQTFRASKLLELRQKTRIFIPKGRAMMGVLDETKTLEYGEVFVQYSNNKLSNISHVVKGKVVVAKNPCLHPGDVRVLMAVDVPALHHMVDCVVFPQKGH
;
A
#
# COMPACT_ATOMS: atom_id res chain seq x y z
N MET A 1 -28.41 9.24 -6.56
CA MET A 1 -28.57 10.47 -5.75
C MET A 1 -27.60 11.56 -6.18
N LEU A 2 -26.29 11.45 -5.92
CA LEU A 2 -25.32 12.49 -6.35
C LEU A 2 -25.30 12.70 -7.87
N ILE A 3 -25.23 11.62 -8.66
CA ILE A 3 -25.28 11.67 -10.15
C ILE A 3 -26.63 12.22 -10.65
N CYS A 4 -27.69 12.09 -9.86
CA CYS A 4 -29.01 12.61 -10.17
C CYS A 4 -29.20 14.07 -9.72
N GLY A 5 -28.15 14.74 -9.24
CA GLY A 5 -28.18 16.16 -8.86
C GLY A 5 -28.61 16.46 -7.42
N TYR A 6 -28.85 15.44 -6.59
CA TYR A 6 -29.19 15.67 -5.18
C TYR A 6 -27.98 16.23 -4.41
N LYS A 7 -28.18 17.36 -3.74
CA LYS A 7 -27.14 18.04 -2.96
C LYS A 7 -27.09 17.48 -1.53
N PRO A 8 -25.90 17.09 -1.01
CA PRO A 8 -25.73 16.56 0.35
C PRO A 8 -26.32 17.39 1.48
N ASN A 9 -26.31 18.70 1.31
CA ASN A 9 -26.74 19.72 2.26
C ASN A 9 -28.21 20.11 2.12
N VAL A 10 -28.92 19.52 1.15
CA VAL A 10 -30.35 19.81 0.89
C VAL A 10 -31.19 18.56 1.10
N GLU A 11 -30.71 17.40 0.64
CA GLU A 11 -31.45 16.14 0.75
C GLU A 11 -31.13 15.44 2.09
N PRO A 12 -32.10 15.32 3.02
CA PRO A 12 -31.84 14.82 4.37
C PRO A 12 -31.31 13.39 4.43
N PHE A 13 -31.78 12.51 3.56
CA PHE A 13 -31.35 11.11 3.56
C PHE A 13 -29.88 10.98 3.15
N LEU A 14 -29.44 11.71 2.12
CA LEU A 14 -28.06 11.80 1.66
C LEU A 14 -27.14 12.41 2.71
N SER A 15 -27.60 13.47 3.38
CA SER A 15 -26.89 14.06 4.52
C SER A 15 -26.64 13.01 5.61
N MET A 16 -27.70 12.28 5.99
CA MET A 16 -27.63 11.26 7.03
C MET A 16 -26.71 10.11 6.64
N MET A 17 -26.76 9.63 5.39
CA MET A 17 -25.82 8.60 4.89
C MET A 17 -24.36 9.03 5.01
N LEU A 18 -24.03 10.28 4.65
CA LEU A 18 -22.67 10.81 4.75
C LEU A 18 -22.23 10.98 6.21
N GLN A 19 -23.13 11.41 7.09
CA GLN A 19 -22.85 11.51 8.52
C GLN A 19 -22.60 10.13 9.14
N THR A 20 -23.39 9.12 8.79
CA THR A 20 -23.18 7.72 9.22
C THR A 20 -21.84 7.18 8.70
N PHE A 21 -21.50 7.45 7.44
CA PHE A 21 -20.20 7.06 6.89
C PHE A 21 -19.05 7.70 7.66
N ARG A 22 -19.13 9.00 7.96
CA ARG A 22 -18.15 9.71 8.78
C ARG A 22 -18.04 9.11 10.19
N ALA A 23 -19.17 8.85 10.84
CA ALA A 23 -19.21 8.26 12.17
C ALA A 23 -18.59 6.85 12.18
N SER A 24 -18.85 6.03 11.16
CA SER A 24 -18.24 4.71 10.99
C SER A 24 -16.72 4.80 10.88
N LYS A 25 -16.18 5.75 10.09
CA LYS A 25 -14.73 5.95 9.97
C LYS A 25 -14.08 6.45 11.26
N LEU A 26 -14.76 7.34 11.99
CA LEU A 26 -14.29 7.77 13.31
C LEU A 26 -14.30 6.61 14.32
N LEU A 27 -15.30 5.71 14.24
CA LEU A 27 -15.37 4.53 15.08
C LEU A 27 -14.22 3.54 14.76
N GLU A 28 -13.92 3.32 13.48
CA GLU A 28 -12.78 2.50 13.05
C GLU A 28 -11.44 3.06 13.54
N LEU A 29 -11.27 4.38 13.51
CA LEU A 29 -10.08 5.04 14.07
C LEU A 29 -10.01 4.86 15.59
N ARG A 30 -11.12 5.07 16.31
CA ARG A 30 -11.17 4.99 17.77
C ARG A 30 -11.00 3.57 18.32
N GLN A 31 -11.68 2.59 17.72
CA GLN A 31 -11.75 1.23 18.26
C GLN A 31 -10.68 0.30 17.68
N LYS A 32 -10.22 0.55 16.45
CA LYS A 32 -9.30 -0.35 15.73
C LYS A 32 -8.01 0.32 15.31
N THR A 33 -7.82 1.62 15.61
CA THR A 33 -6.62 2.38 15.25
C THR A 33 -6.26 2.22 13.77
N ARG A 34 -7.27 2.22 12.88
CA ARG A 34 -7.09 2.12 11.43
C ARG A 34 -6.55 3.42 10.84
N ILE A 35 -5.35 3.81 11.25
CA ILE A 35 -4.69 5.03 10.81
C ILE A 35 -4.36 4.92 9.32
N PHE A 36 -4.80 5.91 8.54
CA PHE A 36 -4.51 5.95 7.10
C PHE A 36 -3.04 6.31 6.86
N ILE A 37 -2.35 5.48 6.07
CA ILE A 37 -0.98 5.72 5.64
C ILE A 37 -1.01 6.02 4.13
N PRO A 38 -0.83 7.29 3.70
CA PRO A 38 -0.99 7.68 2.29
C PRO A 38 -0.09 6.91 1.29
N LYS A 39 1.10 6.50 1.73
CA LYS A 39 2.07 5.72 0.94
C LYS A 39 2.17 4.25 1.39
N GLY A 40 1.20 3.77 2.16
CA GLY A 40 1.15 2.40 2.65
C GLY A 40 0.35 1.50 1.71
N ARG A 41 0.83 0.27 1.48
CA ARG A 41 0.14 -0.73 0.65
C ARG A 41 0.42 -2.13 1.17
N ALA A 42 -0.62 -2.98 1.17
CA ALA A 42 -0.46 -4.42 1.36
C ALA A 42 -0.12 -5.07 0.01
N MET A 43 0.99 -5.80 -0.04
CA MET A 43 1.49 -6.45 -1.26
C MET A 43 1.99 -7.85 -0.94
N MET A 44 2.02 -8.72 -1.96
CA MET A 44 2.64 -10.03 -1.84
C MET A 44 4.16 -9.89 -1.79
N GLY A 45 4.82 -10.65 -0.92
CA GLY A 45 6.27 -10.79 -0.89
C GLY A 45 6.73 -11.93 -1.77
N VAL A 46 7.71 -11.69 -2.63
CA VAL A 46 8.28 -12.69 -3.55
C VAL A 46 9.80 -12.69 -3.47
N LEU A 47 10.43 -13.79 -3.88
CA LEU A 47 11.88 -13.94 -3.90
C LEU A 47 12.46 -13.38 -5.21
N ASP A 48 13.63 -12.75 -5.14
CA ASP A 48 14.44 -12.42 -6.29
C ASP A 48 15.16 -13.66 -6.84
N GLU A 49 14.60 -14.24 -7.90
CA GLU A 49 15.22 -15.37 -8.61
C GLU A 49 16.41 -14.97 -9.50
N THR A 50 16.56 -13.67 -9.79
CA THR A 50 17.64 -13.14 -10.64
C THR A 50 18.95 -12.91 -9.90
N LYS A 51 18.93 -12.96 -8.55
CA LYS A 51 20.07 -12.70 -7.66
C LYS A 51 20.70 -11.32 -7.86
N THR A 52 19.91 -10.34 -8.25
CA THR A 52 20.35 -8.98 -8.53
C THR A 52 20.30 -8.09 -7.30
N LEU A 53 19.35 -8.31 -6.39
CA LEU A 53 19.23 -7.53 -5.15
C LEU A 53 20.28 -7.95 -4.11
N GLU A 54 20.82 -6.96 -3.38
CA GLU A 54 21.71 -7.16 -2.25
C GLU A 54 20.96 -7.25 -0.91
N TYR A 55 21.64 -7.74 0.13
CA TYR A 55 21.08 -7.78 1.47
C TYR A 55 20.69 -6.36 1.95
N GLY A 56 19.44 -6.20 2.37
CA GLY A 56 18.88 -4.92 2.80
C GLY A 56 18.20 -4.13 1.68
N GLU A 57 18.25 -4.60 0.44
CA GLU A 57 17.53 -4.01 -0.69
C GLU A 57 16.19 -4.71 -0.93
N VAL A 58 15.29 -4.03 -1.65
CA VAL A 58 14.06 -4.59 -2.21
C VAL A 58 13.77 -3.93 -3.55
N PHE A 59 13.03 -4.63 -4.41
CA PHE A 59 12.43 -4.01 -5.59
C PHE A 59 10.91 -3.94 -5.40
N VAL A 60 10.33 -2.77 -5.68
CA VAL A 60 8.88 -2.53 -5.59
C VAL A 60 8.43 -1.71 -6.78
N GLN A 61 7.50 -2.26 -7.53
CA GLN A 61 6.84 -1.59 -8.64
C GLN A 61 5.34 -1.82 -8.52
N TYR A 62 4.54 -0.76 -8.69
CA TYR A 62 3.08 -0.88 -8.62
C TYR A 62 2.40 -0.22 -9.82
N SER A 63 1.25 -0.75 -10.20
CA SER A 63 0.45 -0.22 -11.29
C SER A 63 -0.27 1.07 -10.86
N ASN A 64 -0.19 2.12 -11.69
CA ASN A 64 -0.89 3.38 -11.43
C ASN A 64 -2.20 3.45 -12.21
N ASN A 65 -3.31 3.16 -11.54
CA ASN A 65 -4.68 3.27 -12.06
C ASN A 65 -4.94 2.41 -13.31
N LYS A 66 -6.10 1.73 -13.38
CA LYS A 66 -6.37 0.73 -14.43
C LYS A 66 -6.36 1.27 -15.89
N LEU A 67 -6.29 2.59 -16.09
CA LEU A 67 -6.35 3.23 -17.40
C LEU A 67 -4.98 3.52 -18.01
N SER A 68 -3.90 3.50 -17.23
CA SER A 68 -2.55 3.73 -17.76
C SER A 68 -1.66 2.54 -17.45
N ASN A 69 -1.04 1.97 -18.48
CA ASN A 69 0.03 0.95 -18.36
C ASN A 69 1.32 1.51 -17.75
N ILE A 70 1.23 2.58 -16.96
CA ILE A 70 2.36 3.25 -16.34
C ILE A 70 2.52 2.63 -14.96
N SER A 71 3.59 1.86 -14.81
CA SER A 71 4.04 1.34 -13.52
C SER A 71 5.02 2.31 -12.88
N HIS A 72 4.88 2.51 -11.57
CA HIS A 72 5.79 3.35 -10.79
C HIS A 72 6.75 2.47 -9.99
N VAL A 73 8.05 2.65 -10.22
CA VAL A 73 9.12 2.03 -9.43
C VAL A 73 9.41 2.87 -8.20
N VAL A 74 9.39 2.24 -7.03
CA VAL A 74 9.70 2.91 -5.75
C VAL A 74 11.21 2.96 -5.55
N LYS A 75 11.73 4.12 -5.12
CA LYS A 75 13.14 4.32 -4.78
C LYS A 75 13.27 4.92 -3.38
N GLY A 76 14.31 4.54 -2.65
CA GLY A 76 14.65 5.09 -1.34
C GLY A 76 14.21 4.22 -0.16
N LYS A 77 14.32 4.75 1.06
CA LYS A 77 14.00 4.01 2.29
C LYS A 77 12.52 3.62 2.34
N VAL A 78 12.26 2.34 2.61
CA VAL A 78 10.91 1.80 2.81
C VAL A 78 10.84 1.03 4.11
N VAL A 79 9.64 0.96 4.69
CA VAL A 79 9.33 0.11 5.84
C VAL A 79 8.47 -1.05 5.36
N VAL A 80 8.93 -2.26 5.61
CA VAL A 80 8.19 -3.49 5.34
C VAL A 80 7.80 -4.11 6.68
N ALA A 81 6.52 -4.49 6.81
CA ALA A 81 6.01 -5.17 7.99
C ALA A 81 5.21 -6.42 7.58
N LYS A 82 5.33 -7.50 8.33
CA LYS A 82 4.42 -8.65 8.23
C LYS A 82 3.13 -8.39 9.02
N ASN A 83 2.02 -8.95 8.57
CA ASN A 83 0.76 -8.92 9.31
C ASN A 83 0.32 -10.36 9.63
N PRO A 84 0.23 -10.76 10.91
CA PRO A 84 0.44 -9.95 12.12
C PRO A 84 1.92 -9.63 12.38
N CYS A 85 2.17 -8.49 13.02
CA CYS A 85 3.50 -8.03 13.43
C CYS A 85 3.66 -8.28 14.94
N LEU A 86 4.33 -9.37 15.32
CA LEU A 86 4.42 -9.83 16.71
C LEU A 86 5.83 -9.70 17.29
N HIS A 87 6.85 -9.71 16.44
CA HIS A 87 8.26 -9.61 16.82
C HIS A 87 8.89 -8.33 16.25
N PRO A 88 9.86 -7.68 16.92
CA PRO A 88 10.56 -6.50 16.37
C PRO A 88 11.16 -6.73 14.98
N GLY A 89 11.56 -7.98 14.70
CA GLY A 89 12.08 -8.40 13.39
C GLY A 89 11.03 -8.52 12.28
N ASP A 90 9.73 -8.44 12.59
CA ASP A 90 8.65 -8.40 11.60
C ASP A 90 8.56 -7.05 10.90
N VAL A 91 9.17 -6.00 11.47
CA VAL A 91 9.33 -4.68 10.85
C VAL A 91 10.79 -4.50 10.44
N ARG A 92 11.01 -4.14 9.17
CA ARG A 92 12.36 -3.84 8.66
C ARG A 92 12.35 -2.56 7.85
N VAL A 93 13.40 -1.77 8.04
CA VAL A 93 13.74 -0.65 7.15
C VAL A 93 14.66 -1.19 6.07
N LEU A 94 14.27 -1.05 4.81
CA LEU A 94 14.99 -1.56 3.64
C LEU A 94 15.20 -0.43 2.62
N MET A 95 16.08 -0.64 1.64
CA MET A 95 16.28 0.27 0.53
C MET A 95 15.54 -0.22 -0.71
N ALA A 96 14.55 0.52 -1.19
CA ALA A 96 13.95 0.25 -2.49
C ALA A 96 14.89 0.76 -3.59
N VAL A 97 15.32 -0.17 -4.45
CA VAL A 97 16.23 0.10 -5.56
C VAL A 97 15.57 -0.29 -6.89
N ASP A 98 16.01 0.34 -7.96
CA ASP A 98 15.49 0.12 -9.30
C ASP A 98 16.40 -0.84 -10.06
N VAL A 99 15.84 -1.99 -10.41
CA VAL A 99 16.55 -3.10 -11.04
C VAL A 99 15.84 -3.44 -12.34
N PRO A 100 16.43 -3.12 -13.52
CA PRO A 100 15.81 -3.39 -14.81
C PRO A 100 15.41 -4.84 -15.03
N ALA A 101 16.19 -5.80 -14.50
CA ALA A 101 15.89 -7.22 -14.57
C ALA A 101 14.55 -7.59 -13.89
N LEU A 102 14.09 -6.78 -12.93
CA LEU A 102 12.87 -7.02 -12.14
C LEU A 102 11.66 -6.19 -12.62
N HIS A 103 11.76 -5.39 -13.69
CA HIS A 103 10.65 -4.54 -14.18
C HIS A 103 9.40 -5.31 -14.62
N HIS A 104 9.52 -6.63 -14.84
CA HIS A 104 8.40 -7.52 -15.10
C HIS A 104 7.58 -7.84 -13.84
N MET A 105 8.14 -7.62 -12.64
CA MET A 105 7.49 -7.86 -11.36
C MET A 105 6.66 -6.64 -10.97
N VAL A 106 5.34 -6.78 -10.92
CA VAL A 106 4.40 -5.67 -10.63
C VAL A 106 3.47 -6.05 -9.48
N ASP A 107 3.12 -5.07 -8.65
CA ASP A 107 2.20 -5.18 -7.51
C ASP A 107 2.65 -6.21 -6.45
N CYS A 108 3.96 -6.42 -6.34
CA CYS A 108 4.62 -7.24 -5.32
C CYS A 108 5.89 -6.56 -4.79
N VAL A 109 6.36 -7.03 -3.64
CA VAL A 109 7.66 -6.66 -3.05
C VAL A 109 8.62 -7.80 -3.30
N VAL A 110 9.67 -7.56 -4.09
CA VAL A 110 10.71 -8.55 -4.36
C VAL A 110 11.82 -8.41 -3.32
N PHE A 111 12.11 -9.50 -2.62
CA PHE A 111 13.14 -9.60 -1.58
C PHE A 111 14.38 -10.31 -2.11
N PRO A 112 15.59 -9.92 -1.64
CA PRO A 112 16.84 -10.54 -2.07
C PRO A 112 16.90 -12.00 -1.62
N GLN A 113 17.45 -12.85 -2.48
CA GLN A 113 17.89 -14.19 -2.07
C GLN A 113 19.16 -14.12 -1.19
N LYS A 114 19.97 -13.07 -1.36
CA LYS A 114 21.21 -12.87 -0.60
C LYS A 114 20.88 -12.47 0.84
N GLY A 115 21.37 -13.27 1.79
CA GLY A 115 21.21 -13.05 3.21
C GLY A 115 21.94 -14.13 4.01
N HIS A 116 22.13 -13.87 5.30
CA HIS A 116 22.65 -14.82 6.27
C HIS A 116 21.54 -15.71 6.83
#